data_AF-A0A016TUU0-F1
#
_entry.id   AF-A0A016TUU0-F1
#
_cell.length_a   1.000
_cell.length_b   1.000
_cell.length_c   1.000
_cell.angle_alpha   90.00
_cell.angle_beta   90.00
_cell.angle_gamma   90.00
#
_symmetry.space_group_name_H-M   'P 1'
#
loop_
_entity.id
_entity.type
_entity.pdbx_description
1 polymer ?
#
loop_
_entity_poly.entity_id
_entity_poly.type
_entity_poly.pdbx_seq_one_letter_code
_entity_poly.pdbx_strand_id
1 'polypeptide(L)'
;MIPSQSHQVLIITPEDEDLPLTAAHAAHPSQLNVLKLDIKIRKERANPIATSGIKASSIAPWCIGSSSVEDEPPKAPSDALDLLHSPCGAPFCSGGKAAKEQVNEVLKLVNDRRTLLVEGKQKNGNSGNQLPPAKGMTKIGWSCELEKAATKNLNSSCPNVPPGDGKGRAEIIKTENNTSNENLATVMGKVLASIDTKTFSYLDTPALHYTSFADANYANLVRSTTTELGCVFKTCPEGKGENYTLYCLTNQKPVAVGDVIYEVGTGVCSGCPQGTFCEVDSKLCAPTLDAPPGETIFKDFKCRNSLIAEEWRTNMLEVHNENRRRLAKGSQKGEGGALLPTAKNMNELIWDCSLEDAAYERAAECTETVTPPDGYGAVSSMITTKANPCNATSMAEQAVQDIWEKGSEKQANNTKVAGNDDFSQMAYYKTNGIGCSYSWCDGKLSLVCLYNKDGSAKSVKKLFIKGGAGDTCKRCEPNNNQDNCVNGLCQVPLSYVHSPSTICPKNAVSVTDNLRTIALDMHNYYRRQLAMGWAKDKQITYAKAAAAMPELVKCSFE
;
A
#
# COMPACT_ATOMS: atom_id res chain seq x y z
N MET A 1 -11.44 32.67 -57.16
CA MET A 1 -10.79 33.53 -56.14
C MET A 1 -10.80 32.81 -54.81
N ILE A 2 -9.74 32.04 -54.56
CA ILE A 2 -9.21 31.63 -53.26
C ILE A 2 -7.71 31.44 -53.54
N PRO A 3 -6.78 32.15 -52.90
CA PRO A 3 -5.39 31.75 -52.90
C PRO A 3 -4.98 31.22 -51.53
N SER A 4 -4.30 30.08 -51.60
CA SER A 4 -3.56 29.43 -50.52
C SER A 4 -2.53 30.36 -49.88
N GLN A 5 -2.31 30.24 -48.57
CA GLN A 5 -1.01 30.55 -48.00
C GLN A 5 -0.48 29.38 -47.17
N SER A 6 0.73 29.00 -47.56
CA SER A 6 1.67 28.04 -47.02
C SER A 6 2.03 28.32 -45.56
N HIS A 7 2.02 27.30 -44.72
CA HIS A 7 2.78 27.32 -43.47
C HIS A 7 4.19 26.78 -43.75
N GLN A 8 5.20 27.64 -43.56
CA GLN A 8 6.60 27.24 -43.52
C GLN A 8 6.88 26.45 -42.24
N VAL A 9 7.54 25.31 -42.39
CA VAL A 9 8.06 24.47 -41.31
C VAL A 9 9.41 25.03 -40.90
N LEU A 10 9.54 25.49 -39.66
CA LEU A 10 10.82 25.86 -39.06
C LEU A 10 11.37 24.64 -38.31
N ILE A 11 12.39 24.01 -38.87
CA ILE A 11 13.17 22.93 -38.25
C ILE A 11 14.31 23.59 -37.47
N ILE A 12 14.44 23.30 -36.18
CA ILE A 12 15.61 23.69 -35.37
C ILE A 12 16.24 22.41 -34.82
N THR A 13 17.49 22.17 -35.19
CA THR A 13 18.37 21.09 -34.70
C THR A 13 19.26 21.60 -33.56
N PRO A 14 19.75 20.72 -32.65
CA PRO A 14 20.53 21.12 -31.48
C PRO A 14 22.05 21.04 -31.72
N GLU A 15 22.79 22.10 -31.40
CA GLU A 15 24.25 22.05 -31.19
C GLU A 15 24.65 22.94 -29.99
N ASP A 16 25.24 22.27 -29.00
CA ASP A 16 26.26 22.61 -27.98
C ASP A 16 26.25 23.89 -27.09
N GLU A 17 26.27 23.57 -25.77
CA GLU A 17 27.02 24.09 -24.59
C GLU A 17 26.97 25.56 -24.08
N ASP A 18 26.87 25.63 -22.73
CA ASP A 18 27.34 26.62 -21.74
C ASP A 18 26.52 27.88 -21.29
N LEU A 19 25.84 27.70 -20.13
CA LEU A 19 25.73 28.56 -18.90
C LEU A 19 25.09 29.99 -18.96
N PRO A 20 24.67 30.62 -17.83
CA PRO A 20 24.07 30.15 -16.55
C PRO A 20 22.78 30.91 -16.13
N LEU A 21 22.19 30.48 -15.00
CA LEU A 21 21.02 31.05 -14.27
C LEU A 21 21.00 32.58 -14.12
N THR A 22 19.82 33.21 -14.26
CA THR A 22 19.26 34.22 -13.30
C THR A 22 17.80 34.62 -13.60
N ALA A 23 16.97 34.48 -12.56
CA ALA A 23 15.83 35.29 -12.11
C ALA A 23 14.80 35.94 -13.08
N ALA A 24 13.52 35.75 -12.69
CA ALA A 24 12.50 36.79 -12.40
C ALA A 24 11.21 36.84 -13.26
N HIS A 25 10.14 36.41 -12.60
CA HIS A 25 8.83 37.07 -12.45
C HIS A 25 7.81 37.15 -13.63
N ALA A 26 6.72 36.40 -13.41
CA ALA A 26 5.31 36.82 -13.41
C ALA A 26 4.67 37.45 -14.67
N ALA A 27 3.77 36.69 -15.32
CA ALA A 27 2.47 37.18 -15.76
C ALA A 27 1.45 36.03 -15.90
N HIS A 28 0.28 36.22 -15.28
CA HIS A 28 -0.89 35.32 -15.23
C HIS A 28 -1.81 35.56 -16.47
N PRO A 29 -2.97 34.88 -16.63
CA PRO A 29 -3.34 34.18 -17.85
C PRO A 29 -4.55 34.81 -18.57
N SER A 30 -4.74 34.53 -19.86
CA SER A 30 -6.09 34.52 -20.44
C SER A 30 -6.13 33.70 -21.72
N GLN A 31 -7.29 33.10 -21.98
CA GLN A 31 -7.71 32.38 -23.19
C GLN A 31 -7.40 30.87 -23.22
N LEU A 32 -8.21 30.07 -22.51
CA LEU A 32 -8.44 28.66 -22.83
C LEU A 32 -9.90 28.50 -23.27
N ASN A 33 -10.11 28.32 -24.57
CA ASN A 33 -11.40 27.98 -25.15
C ASN A 33 -11.73 26.50 -24.90
N VAL A 34 -12.93 26.26 -24.38
CA VAL A 34 -13.51 24.95 -24.12
C VAL A 34 -14.09 24.36 -25.41
N LEU A 35 -13.53 23.25 -25.88
CA LEU A 35 -14.17 22.39 -26.89
C LEU A 35 -15.01 21.32 -26.16
N LYS A 36 -16.33 21.50 -26.16
CA LYS A 36 -17.30 20.45 -25.83
C LYS A 36 -17.44 19.52 -27.04
N LEU A 37 -17.21 18.22 -26.84
CA LEU A 37 -17.53 17.19 -27.84
C LEU A 37 -18.84 16.51 -27.45
N ASP A 38 -19.93 16.85 -28.15
CA ASP A 38 -21.20 16.13 -28.08
C ASP A 38 -21.14 14.88 -28.98
N ILE A 39 -21.25 13.69 -28.40
CA ILE A 39 -21.40 12.44 -29.15
C ILE A 39 -22.88 12.21 -29.43
N LYS A 40 -23.26 12.35 -30.70
CA LYS A 40 -24.59 12.04 -31.23
C LYS A 40 -24.62 10.60 -31.73
N ILE A 41 -25.30 9.71 -31.01
CA ILE A 41 -25.47 8.30 -31.40
C ILE A 41 -26.39 8.22 -32.63
N ARG A 42 -25.86 7.82 -33.79
CA ARG A 42 -26.66 7.36 -34.94
C ARG A 42 -26.99 5.88 -34.76
N LYS A 43 -28.28 5.58 -34.83
CA LYS A 43 -28.86 4.24 -34.82
C LYS A 43 -28.94 3.79 -36.29
N GLU A 44 -28.08 2.87 -36.72
CA GLU A 44 -28.27 2.18 -38.01
C GLU A 44 -28.72 0.74 -37.78
N ARG A 45 -29.83 0.40 -38.45
CA ARG A 45 -30.45 -0.92 -38.49
C ARG A 45 -29.63 -1.80 -39.45
N ALA A 46 -29.26 -3.00 -39.02
CA ALA A 46 -28.82 -4.06 -39.93
C ALA A 46 -29.99 -5.04 -40.15
N ASN A 47 -30.33 -5.28 -41.42
CA ASN A 47 -31.19 -6.38 -41.88
C ASN A 47 -30.27 -7.51 -42.45
N PRO A 48 -30.73 -8.77 -42.50
CA PRO A 48 -29.87 -9.94 -42.55
C PRO A 48 -29.51 -10.35 -43.99
N ILE A 49 -28.32 -10.95 -44.18
CA ILE A 49 -27.98 -11.71 -45.38
C ILE A 49 -27.51 -13.10 -45.00
N ALA A 50 -27.95 -14.05 -45.82
CA ALA A 50 -28.00 -15.49 -45.63
C ALA A 50 -26.67 -16.23 -45.82
N THR A 51 -26.76 -17.49 -45.39
CA THR A 51 -25.80 -18.60 -45.33
C THR A 51 -25.20 -19.09 -46.65
N SER A 52 -23.93 -19.50 -46.59
CA SER A 52 -23.32 -20.67 -47.26
C SER A 52 -21.86 -20.76 -46.76
N GLY A 53 -21.23 -21.85 -46.33
CA GLY A 53 -21.46 -23.29 -46.33
C GLY A 53 -20.06 -23.96 -46.41
N ILE A 54 -19.87 -25.12 -45.76
CA ILE A 54 -18.85 -26.16 -46.07
C ILE A 54 -17.41 -25.83 -45.59
N LYS A 55 -16.61 -26.65 -44.87
CA LYS A 55 -16.64 -28.04 -44.34
C LYS A 55 -15.53 -28.15 -43.28
N ALA A 56 -15.76 -28.94 -42.23
CA ALA A 56 -14.72 -29.78 -41.64
C ALA A 56 -15.38 -31.07 -41.11
N SER A 57 -15.35 -32.12 -41.94
CA SER A 57 -15.28 -33.51 -41.46
C SER A 57 -13.89 -33.69 -40.83
N SER A 58 -13.68 -34.44 -39.76
CA SER A 58 -13.95 -35.88 -39.71
C SER A 58 -13.77 -36.47 -38.29
N ILE A 59 -14.76 -37.30 -37.92
CA ILE A 59 -14.62 -38.61 -37.24
C ILE A 59 -14.43 -38.60 -35.70
N ALA A 60 -15.59 -38.72 -35.00
CA ALA A 60 -15.81 -39.52 -33.78
C ALA A 60 -15.81 -41.03 -34.16
N PRO A 61 -16.29 -42.06 -33.39
CA PRO A 61 -16.87 -42.12 -32.02
C PRO A 61 -16.37 -43.37 -31.20
N TRP A 62 -16.79 -43.67 -29.95
CA TRP A 62 -17.96 -44.49 -29.55
C TRP A 62 -18.14 -44.32 -28.02
N CYS A 63 -19.28 -43.85 -27.49
CA CYS A 63 -20.57 -44.55 -27.24
C CYS A 63 -20.57 -45.35 -25.91
N ILE A 64 -21.59 -45.42 -25.05
CA ILE A 64 -22.97 -44.90 -24.91
C ILE A 64 -23.33 -45.11 -23.42
N GLY A 65 -24.24 -44.30 -22.85
CA GLY A 65 -24.89 -44.64 -21.59
C GLY A 65 -25.87 -43.56 -21.11
N SER A 66 -27.02 -43.46 -21.78
CA SER A 66 -28.16 -42.65 -21.36
C SER A 66 -28.90 -43.29 -20.17
N SER A 67 -29.18 -42.51 -19.13
CA SER A 67 -30.39 -42.68 -18.33
C SER A 67 -30.82 -41.35 -17.72
N SER A 68 -31.98 -40.89 -18.17
CA SER A 68 -32.82 -39.88 -17.57
C SER A 68 -33.28 -40.31 -16.17
N VAL A 69 -32.95 -39.53 -15.15
CA VAL A 69 -33.72 -39.43 -13.90
C VAL A 69 -33.75 -37.94 -13.55
N GLU A 70 -34.96 -37.38 -13.48
CA GLU A 70 -35.21 -36.12 -12.81
C GLU A 70 -34.99 -36.33 -11.32
N ASP A 71 -33.85 -35.89 -10.79
CA ASP A 71 -33.63 -35.78 -9.35
C ASP A 71 -33.61 -34.30 -8.96
N GLU A 72 -34.60 -33.88 -8.18
CA GLU A 72 -34.59 -32.62 -7.43
C GLU A 72 -33.26 -32.50 -6.66
N PRO A 73 -32.67 -31.28 -6.53
CA PRO A 73 -31.51 -31.10 -5.69
C PRO A 73 -31.88 -31.46 -4.24
N PRO A 74 -31.05 -32.26 -3.54
CA PRO A 74 -31.38 -32.74 -2.20
C PRO A 74 -31.65 -31.57 -1.26
N LYS A 75 -32.85 -31.56 -0.66
CA LYS A 75 -33.16 -30.76 0.52
C LYS A 75 -32.10 -31.03 1.57
N ALA A 76 -31.31 -30.01 1.90
CA ALA A 76 -30.43 -30.05 3.05
C ALA A 76 -31.26 -30.39 4.31
N PRO A 77 -30.79 -31.29 5.18
CA PRO A 77 -31.49 -31.62 6.41
C PRO A 77 -31.63 -30.37 7.28
N SER A 78 -32.84 -30.14 7.76
CA SER A 78 -33.28 -28.96 8.53
C SER A 78 -32.67 -28.85 9.94
N ASP A 79 -31.67 -29.67 10.28
CA ASP A 79 -31.18 -29.82 11.65
C ASP A 79 -29.69 -29.47 11.80
N ALA A 80 -29.16 -28.60 10.93
CA ALA A 80 -27.85 -27.96 11.10
C ALA A 80 -27.96 -26.45 11.41
N LEU A 81 -29.11 -26.00 11.88
CA LEU A 81 -29.34 -24.63 12.34
C LEU A 81 -29.24 -24.56 13.87
N ASP A 82 -28.14 -25.03 14.46
CA ASP A 82 -27.86 -24.74 15.88
C ASP A 82 -26.38 -24.77 16.29
N LEU A 83 -25.44 -24.60 15.35
CA LEU A 83 -24.00 -24.48 15.66
C LEU A 83 -23.28 -23.29 15.00
N LEU A 84 -24.02 -22.24 14.65
CA LEU A 84 -23.44 -20.95 14.23
C LEU A 84 -23.94 -19.79 15.10
N HIS A 85 -23.72 -19.90 16.41
CA HIS A 85 -23.48 -18.74 17.26
C HIS A 85 -22.01 -18.75 17.68
N SER A 86 -21.14 -18.40 16.73
CA SER A 86 -19.74 -18.06 17.03
C SER A 86 -19.66 -16.54 17.23
N PRO A 87 -19.44 -16.03 18.46
CA PRO A 87 -19.40 -14.60 18.67
C PRO A 87 -18.02 -14.03 18.34
N CYS A 88 -18.02 -12.95 17.55
CA CYS A 88 -16.95 -11.95 17.35
C CYS A 88 -15.82 -12.30 16.35
N GLY A 89 -15.72 -11.46 15.31
CA GLY A 89 -14.55 -11.38 14.43
C GLY A 89 -13.27 -11.03 15.20
N ALA A 90 -12.11 -11.40 14.64
CA ALA A 90 -10.83 -11.20 15.29
C ALA A 90 -10.57 -9.71 15.61
N PRO A 91 -9.97 -9.38 16.77
CA PRO A 91 -9.64 -7.99 17.09
C PRO A 91 -8.64 -7.43 16.07
N PHE A 92 -8.76 -6.14 15.74
CA PHE A 92 -7.84 -5.46 14.82
C PHE A 92 -6.41 -5.47 15.35
N CYS A 93 -6.26 -5.16 16.64
CA CYS A 93 -4.98 -5.14 17.35
C CYS A 93 -4.79 -6.41 18.18
N SER A 94 -3.55 -6.88 18.28
CA SER A 94 -3.20 -7.92 19.25
C SER A 94 -3.46 -7.42 20.68
N GLY A 95 -4.35 -8.09 21.41
CA GLY A 95 -4.84 -7.68 22.72
C GLY A 95 -5.83 -6.51 22.71
N GLY A 96 -6.30 -6.10 21.54
CA GLY A 96 -7.33 -5.09 21.36
C GLY A 96 -8.74 -5.59 21.66
N LYS A 97 -9.70 -4.67 21.65
CA LYS A 97 -11.13 -4.93 21.88
C LYS A 97 -11.99 -4.58 20.66
N ALA A 98 -11.50 -3.75 19.75
CA ALA A 98 -12.22 -3.40 18.53
C ALA A 98 -12.06 -4.50 17.48
N ALA A 99 -13.17 -5.02 16.95
CA ALA A 99 -13.16 -5.99 15.86
C ALA A 99 -12.61 -5.37 14.56
N LYS A 100 -11.86 -6.14 13.77
CA LYS A 100 -11.20 -5.66 12.54
C LYS A 100 -12.17 -4.99 11.58
N GLU A 101 -13.34 -5.57 11.39
CA GLU A 101 -14.38 -5.06 10.49
C GLU A 101 -14.91 -3.70 10.96
N GLN A 102 -15.11 -3.54 12.28
CA GLN A 102 -15.57 -2.30 12.89
C GLN A 102 -14.52 -1.19 12.81
N VAL A 103 -13.24 -1.52 13.00
CA VAL A 103 -12.12 -0.57 12.83
C VAL A 103 -12.06 -0.05 11.41
N ASN A 104 -12.13 -0.95 10.41
CA ASN A 104 -12.10 -0.57 9.01
C ASN A 104 -13.27 0.35 8.65
N GLU A 105 -14.47 0.07 9.18
CA GLU A 105 -15.65 0.91 8.98
C GLU A 105 -15.51 2.29 9.64
N VAL A 106 -14.98 2.37 10.86
CA VAL A 106 -14.66 3.65 11.53
C VAL A 106 -13.67 4.48 10.71
N LEU A 107 -12.55 3.88 10.30
CA LEU A 107 -11.54 4.57 9.49
C LEU A 107 -12.14 5.08 8.18
N LYS A 108 -13.00 4.28 7.54
CA LYS A 108 -13.72 4.69 6.34
C LYS A 108 -14.63 5.88 6.63
N LEU A 109 -15.46 5.83 7.68
CA LEU A 109 -16.38 6.93 8.03
C LEU A 109 -15.64 8.24 8.31
N VAL A 110 -14.57 8.19 9.10
CA VAL A 110 -13.79 9.37 9.46
C VAL A 110 -13.07 9.93 8.24
N ASN A 111 -12.41 9.08 7.45
CA ASN A 111 -11.70 9.54 6.26
C ASN A 111 -12.63 10.00 5.14
N ASP A 112 -13.78 9.36 4.92
CA ASP A 112 -14.81 9.85 3.99
C ASP A 112 -15.30 11.24 4.41
N ARG A 113 -15.48 11.48 5.71
CA ARG A 113 -15.85 12.80 6.23
C ARG A 113 -14.75 13.83 5.97
N ARG A 114 -13.48 13.45 6.12
CA ARG A 114 -12.32 14.30 5.78
C ARG A 114 -12.25 14.57 4.28
N THR A 115 -12.54 13.58 3.44
CA THR A 115 -12.64 13.72 1.98
C THR A 115 -13.70 14.74 1.59
N LEU A 116 -14.89 14.69 2.20
CA LEU A 116 -15.94 15.69 1.96
C LEU A 116 -15.49 17.13 2.29
N LEU A 117 -14.64 17.31 3.31
CA LEU A 117 -14.06 18.61 3.65
C LEU A 117 -13.07 19.09 2.60
N VAL A 118 -12.15 18.24 2.11
CA VAL A 118 -11.22 18.63 1.03
C VAL A 118 -11.97 18.92 -0.27
N GLU A 119 -13.11 18.28 -0.50
CA GLU A 119 -13.95 18.55 -1.66
C GLU A 119 -14.83 19.81 -1.50
N GLY A 120 -14.89 20.42 -0.32
CA GLY A 120 -15.81 21.53 -0.02
C GLY A 120 -17.28 21.11 -0.07
N LYS A 121 -17.59 19.82 0.09
CA LYS A 121 -18.96 19.27 0.02
C LYS A 121 -19.59 19.03 1.38
N GLN A 122 -18.81 19.13 2.44
CA GLN A 122 -19.28 18.92 3.81
C GLN A 122 -20.29 20.00 4.21
N LYS A 123 -21.49 19.60 4.65
CA LYS A 123 -22.51 20.52 5.18
C LYS A 123 -22.05 21.21 6.48
N ASN A 124 -22.58 22.40 6.71
CA ASN A 124 -22.37 23.20 7.91
C ASN A 124 -23.72 23.50 8.60
N GLY A 125 -24.15 22.58 9.46
CA GLY A 125 -25.47 22.59 10.10
C GLY A 125 -26.65 22.51 9.13
N ASN A 126 -27.84 22.86 9.63
CA ASN A 126 -29.11 22.75 8.89
C ASN A 126 -29.33 23.85 7.83
N SER A 127 -28.39 24.78 7.66
CA SER A 127 -28.54 25.95 6.78
C SER A 127 -28.47 25.63 5.28
N GLY A 128 -27.97 24.44 4.92
CA GLY A 128 -27.65 24.08 3.54
C GLY A 128 -26.29 24.59 3.06
N ASN A 129 -25.62 25.45 3.82
CA ASN A 129 -24.27 25.92 3.52
C ASN A 129 -23.23 24.79 3.68
N GLN A 130 -22.14 24.89 2.94
CA GLN A 130 -21.01 23.98 3.01
C GLN A 130 -19.84 24.63 3.76
N LEU A 131 -19.04 23.80 4.42
CA LEU A 131 -17.74 24.21 4.96
C LEU A 131 -16.75 24.47 3.81
N PRO A 132 -15.81 25.42 3.99
CA PRO A 132 -14.82 25.71 2.98
C PRO A 132 -13.92 24.49 2.70
N PRO A 133 -13.40 24.35 1.47
CA PRO A 133 -12.50 23.26 1.11
C PRO A 133 -11.23 23.28 1.95
N ALA A 134 -10.89 22.13 2.55
CA ALA A 134 -9.69 21.99 3.36
C ALA A 134 -8.42 21.84 2.51
N LYS A 135 -7.32 22.41 3.00
CA LYS A 135 -5.94 22.25 2.53
C LYS A 135 -5.18 21.32 3.47
N GLY A 136 -4.33 20.45 2.91
CA GLY A 136 -3.38 19.64 3.67
C GLY A 136 -4.04 18.62 4.60
N MET A 137 -5.28 18.23 4.33
CA MET A 137 -6.04 17.30 5.18
C MET A 137 -5.40 15.92 5.15
N THR A 138 -4.83 15.48 6.28
CA THR A 138 -4.15 14.18 6.36
C THR A 138 -5.13 13.01 6.39
N LYS A 139 -4.70 11.82 5.98
CA LYS A 139 -5.44 10.57 6.17
C LYS A 139 -5.21 10.06 7.59
N ILE A 140 -6.28 9.67 8.29
CA ILE A 140 -6.19 9.07 9.63
C ILE A 140 -5.99 7.56 9.53
N GLY A 141 -5.00 7.03 10.25
CA GLY A 141 -4.77 5.61 10.51
C GLY A 141 -5.28 5.18 11.90
N TRP A 142 -5.35 3.86 12.11
CA TRP A 142 -5.75 3.29 13.40
C TRP A 142 -4.54 2.96 14.24
N SER A 143 -4.46 3.50 15.47
CA SER A 143 -3.38 3.26 16.42
C SER A 143 -3.74 2.22 17.47
N CYS A 144 -3.02 1.09 17.47
CA CYS A 144 -3.16 0.06 18.50
C CYS A 144 -2.75 0.55 19.89
N GLU A 145 -1.82 1.51 19.99
CA GLU A 145 -1.48 2.14 21.27
C GLU A 145 -2.62 3.01 21.79
N LEU A 146 -3.26 3.79 20.91
CA LEU A 146 -4.42 4.61 21.26
C LEU A 146 -5.62 3.75 21.64
N GLU A 147 -5.89 2.65 20.92
CA GLU A 147 -6.96 1.71 21.27
C GLU A 147 -6.76 1.09 22.66
N LYS A 148 -5.54 0.63 22.97
CA LYS A 148 -5.23 0.04 24.27
C LYS A 148 -5.32 1.07 25.39
N ALA A 149 -4.85 2.29 25.16
CA ALA A 149 -5.00 3.39 26.11
C ALA A 149 -6.48 3.72 26.32
N ALA A 150 -7.28 3.81 25.24
CA ALA A 150 -8.70 4.06 25.31
C ALA A 150 -9.43 2.98 26.13
N THR A 151 -9.10 1.71 25.88
CA THR A 151 -9.61 0.55 26.62
C THR A 151 -9.23 0.62 28.10
N LYS A 152 -8.01 1.04 28.42
CA LYS A 152 -7.53 1.15 29.81
C LYS A 152 -8.22 2.27 30.57
N ASN A 153 -8.40 3.43 29.95
CA ASN A 153 -9.00 4.60 30.60
C ASN A 153 -10.52 4.42 30.76
N LEU A 154 -11.16 3.70 29.83
CA LEU A 154 -12.57 3.33 29.95
C LEU A 154 -12.71 2.15 30.93
N ASN A 155 -12.90 2.47 32.21
CA ASN A 155 -13.06 1.52 33.32
C ASN A 155 -14.39 0.73 33.25
N SER A 156 -14.86 0.15 34.36
CA SER A 156 -16.15 -0.56 34.44
C SER A 156 -17.40 0.31 34.28
N SER A 157 -17.29 1.64 34.32
CA SER A 157 -18.39 2.59 34.16
C SER A 157 -18.53 3.11 32.72
N CYS A 158 -19.71 3.61 32.35
CA CYS A 158 -19.98 4.32 31.10
C CYS A 158 -20.12 5.83 31.39
N PRO A 159 -19.00 6.57 31.54
CA PRO A 159 -19.07 7.98 31.85
C PRO A 159 -19.62 8.78 30.67
N ASN A 160 -20.30 9.89 30.95
CA ASN A 160 -20.74 10.86 29.94
C ASN A 160 -19.70 11.96 29.68
N VAL A 161 -18.58 11.92 30.40
CA VAL A 161 -17.45 12.86 30.29
C VAL A 161 -16.16 12.08 30.08
N PRO A 162 -15.17 12.64 29.36
CA PRO A 162 -13.89 11.98 29.16
C PRO A 162 -13.24 11.61 30.50
N PRO A 163 -12.79 10.34 30.67
CA PRO A 163 -12.17 9.88 31.93
C PRO A 163 -10.77 10.45 32.17
N GLY A 164 -10.14 11.09 31.18
CA GLY A 164 -8.79 11.63 31.27
C GLY A 164 -7.76 10.60 30.82
N ASP A 165 -6.94 10.97 29.83
CA ASP A 165 -5.89 10.07 29.30
C ASP A 165 -4.54 10.15 30.03
N GLY A 166 -4.35 11.10 30.95
CA GLY A 166 -3.09 11.30 31.67
C GLY A 166 -1.91 11.79 30.81
N LYS A 167 -1.98 11.66 29.47
CA LYS A 167 -1.03 12.23 28.50
C LYS A 167 -1.55 13.51 27.82
N GLY A 168 -2.75 13.97 28.17
CA GLY A 168 -3.35 15.20 27.62
C GLY A 168 -3.67 15.12 26.13
N ARG A 169 -3.99 13.92 25.62
CA ARG A 169 -4.45 13.70 24.24
C ARG A 169 -5.94 14.07 24.10
N ALA A 170 -6.38 14.35 22.89
CA ALA A 170 -7.77 14.67 22.60
C ALA A 170 -8.62 13.42 22.78
N GLU A 171 -9.69 13.59 23.56
CA GLU A 171 -10.63 12.53 23.93
C GLU A 171 -11.96 12.77 23.23
N ILE A 172 -12.46 11.74 22.54
CA ILE A 172 -13.76 11.74 21.90
C ILE A 172 -14.63 10.76 22.67
N ILE A 173 -15.72 11.22 23.27
CA ILE A 173 -16.63 10.38 24.03
C ILE A 173 -18.08 10.57 23.60
N LYS A 174 -18.82 9.47 23.50
CA LYS A 174 -20.25 9.47 23.23
C LYS A 174 -20.91 8.33 23.98
N THR A 175 -21.80 8.70 24.90
CA THR A 175 -22.59 7.76 25.69
C THR A 175 -24.07 8.01 25.43
N GLU A 176 -24.83 6.95 25.14
CA GLU A 176 -26.27 7.01 24.93
C GLU A 176 -26.96 5.76 25.50
N ASN A 177 -28.29 5.85 25.64
CA ASN A 177 -29.12 4.72 26.05
C ASN A 177 -29.28 3.72 24.89
N ASN A 178 -29.19 2.43 25.22
CA ASN A 178 -29.34 1.32 24.29
C ASN A 178 -30.81 1.22 23.86
N THR A 179 -31.08 1.72 22.66
CA THR A 179 -32.40 1.62 22.02
C THR A 179 -32.35 0.79 20.73
N SER A 180 -31.16 0.31 20.33
CA SER A 180 -30.91 -0.51 19.14
C SER A 180 -29.57 -1.27 19.23
N ASN A 181 -29.31 -2.26 18.36
CA ASN A 181 -28.05 -3.01 18.29
C ASN A 181 -26.88 -2.13 17.80
N GLU A 182 -26.44 -1.19 18.63
CA GLU A 182 -25.37 -0.23 18.33
C GLU A 182 -24.01 -0.90 18.38
N ASN A 183 -23.10 -0.39 17.55
CA ASN A 183 -21.72 -0.84 17.50
C ASN A 183 -20.76 0.35 17.34
N LEU A 184 -19.47 0.06 17.37
CA LEU A 184 -18.42 1.07 17.29
C LEU A 184 -18.59 2.01 16.08
N ALA A 185 -18.83 1.45 14.89
CA ALA A 185 -18.97 2.22 13.66
C ALA A 185 -20.23 3.09 13.63
N THR A 186 -21.36 2.56 14.09
CA THR A 186 -22.65 3.29 14.10
C THR A 186 -22.57 4.52 15.00
N VAL A 187 -21.97 4.37 16.19
CA VAL A 187 -21.81 5.49 17.13
C VAL A 187 -20.79 6.50 16.62
N MET A 188 -19.70 6.07 15.98
CA MET A 188 -18.79 6.99 15.30
C MET A 188 -19.51 7.80 14.20
N GLY A 189 -20.40 7.15 13.43
CA GLY A 189 -21.26 7.82 12.47
C GLY A 189 -22.09 8.95 13.10
N LYS A 190 -22.66 8.71 14.29
CA LYS A 190 -23.41 9.74 15.05
C LYS A 190 -22.53 10.89 15.53
N VAL A 191 -21.31 10.61 15.99
CA VAL A 191 -20.33 11.65 16.36
C VAL A 191 -20.04 12.54 15.16
N LEU A 192 -19.76 11.93 14.00
CA LEU A 192 -19.48 12.65 12.76
C LEU A 192 -20.68 13.42 12.23
N ALA A 193 -21.91 12.93 12.43
CA ALA A 193 -23.15 13.57 11.99
C ALA A 193 -23.52 14.83 12.78
N SER A 194 -22.85 15.11 13.90
CA SER A 194 -23.09 16.32 14.70
C SER A 194 -22.96 17.61 13.88
N ILE A 195 -22.01 17.66 12.95
CA ILE A 195 -21.79 18.80 12.03
C ILE A 195 -22.99 19.06 11.12
N ASP A 196 -23.80 18.05 10.82
CA ASP A 196 -24.92 18.18 9.91
C ASP A 196 -26.06 18.96 10.57
N THR A 197 -26.01 19.15 11.90
CA THR A 197 -26.99 19.95 12.68
C THR A 197 -26.37 21.15 13.40
N LYS A 198 -25.10 21.07 13.82
CA LYS A 198 -24.36 22.15 14.49
C LYS A 198 -23.50 22.93 13.50
N THR A 199 -23.57 24.25 13.54
CA THR A 199 -22.82 25.13 12.63
C THR A 199 -21.48 25.56 13.19
N PHE A 200 -20.43 25.55 12.37
CA PHE A 200 -19.22 26.34 12.58
C PHE A 200 -19.42 27.75 12.02
N SER A 201 -18.98 28.74 12.79
CA SER A 201 -18.84 30.11 12.28
C SER A 201 -17.57 30.19 11.44
N TYR A 202 -17.71 30.60 10.19
CA TYR A 202 -16.61 30.83 9.26
C TYR A 202 -16.85 32.16 8.55
N LEU A 203 -15.83 33.03 8.51
CA LEU A 203 -15.91 34.41 8.00
C LEU A 203 -14.88 34.64 6.89
N ASP A 204 -14.94 33.86 5.81
CA ASP A 204 -14.01 33.93 4.67
C ASP A 204 -12.53 34.07 5.09
N THR A 205 -12.17 33.38 6.17
CA THR A 205 -10.83 33.40 6.75
C THR A 205 -9.93 32.37 6.05
N PRO A 206 -8.60 32.57 6.03
CA PRO A 206 -7.68 31.61 5.42
C PRO A 206 -7.67 30.25 6.12
N ALA A 207 -8.25 30.16 7.32
CA ALA A 207 -8.36 28.92 8.09
C ALA A 207 -9.75 28.81 8.75
N LEU A 208 -10.20 27.57 8.98
CA LEU A 208 -11.33 27.29 9.84
C LEU A 208 -10.83 27.13 11.28
N HIS A 209 -11.29 28.00 12.17
CA HIS A 209 -10.95 27.96 13.59
C HIS A 209 -12.03 27.27 14.42
N TYR A 210 -11.61 26.58 15.48
CA TYR A 210 -12.51 26.03 16.47
C TYR A 210 -13.12 27.14 17.33
N THR A 211 -14.42 27.04 17.58
CA THR A 211 -15.18 27.96 18.44
C THR A 211 -15.93 27.16 19.50
N SER A 212 -16.28 27.78 20.62
CA SER A 212 -16.96 27.09 21.74
C SER A 212 -18.36 26.54 21.40
N PHE A 213 -18.98 27.01 20.32
CA PHE A 213 -20.29 26.53 19.85
C PHE A 213 -20.19 25.27 18.96
N ALA A 214 -18.98 24.96 18.49
CA ALA A 214 -18.73 23.79 17.68
C ALA A 214 -18.61 22.51 18.52
N ASP A 215 -18.89 21.37 17.90
CA ASP A 215 -18.72 20.07 18.56
C ASP A 215 -17.23 19.68 18.62
N ALA A 216 -16.66 19.66 19.82
CA ALA A 216 -15.26 19.28 20.04
C ALA A 216 -14.94 17.87 19.53
N ASN A 217 -15.87 16.92 19.67
CA ASN A 217 -15.66 15.55 19.21
C ASN A 217 -15.47 15.51 17.69
N TYR A 218 -16.31 16.24 16.95
CA TYR A 218 -16.17 16.37 15.51
C TYR A 218 -14.87 17.07 15.13
N ALA A 219 -14.59 18.23 15.76
CA ALA A 219 -13.40 19.03 15.47
C ALA A 219 -12.09 18.23 15.66
N ASN A 220 -11.98 17.43 16.72
CA ASN A 220 -10.81 16.59 16.96
C ASN A 220 -10.59 15.51 15.87
N LEU A 221 -11.68 14.98 15.29
CA LEU A 221 -11.63 13.98 14.21
C LEU A 221 -11.28 14.59 12.84
N VAL A 222 -11.68 15.83 12.59
CA VAL A 222 -11.47 16.51 11.29
C VAL A 222 -10.35 17.54 11.30
N ARG A 223 -9.60 17.67 12.40
CA ARG A 223 -8.40 18.49 12.46
C ARG A 223 -7.36 17.95 11.46
N SER A 224 -6.82 18.81 10.60
CA SER A 224 -5.92 18.41 9.51
C SER A 224 -4.62 17.77 10.01
N THR A 225 -4.19 18.09 11.23
CA THR A 225 -2.99 17.53 11.87
C THR A 225 -3.23 16.20 12.59
N THR A 226 -4.47 15.78 12.79
CA THR A 226 -4.77 14.46 13.38
C THR A 226 -4.48 13.36 12.35
N THR A 227 -3.56 12.45 12.69
CA THR A 227 -3.15 11.34 11.80
C THR A 227 -3.44 9.96 12.38
N GLU A 228 -3.74 9.85 13.67
CA GLU A 228 -3.99 8.57 14.35
C GLU A 228 -5.23 8.64 15.24
N LEU A 229 -5.97 7.54 15.26
CA LEU A 229 -7.17 7.33 16.08
C LEU A 229 -7.14 5.93 16.68
N GLY A 230 -7.54 5.78 17.93
CA GLY A 230 -7.84 4.46 18.50
C GLY A 230 -9.05 4.55 19.42
N CYS A 231 -9.99 3.63 19.27
CA CYS A 231 -11.25 3.64 20.02
C CYS A 231 -11.56 2.31 20.69
N VAL A 232 -12.37 2.39 21.73
CA VAL A 232 -13.06 1.27 22.35
C VAL A 232 -14.57 1.53 22.37
N PHE A 233 -15.35 0.48 22.23
CA PHE A 233 -16.81 0.49 22.41
C PHE A 233 -17.17 -0.46 23.53
N LYS A 234 -18.03 -0.01 24.45
CA LYS A 234 -18.45 -0.80 25.60
C LYS A 234 -19.93 -0.64 25.86
N THR A 235 -20.62 -1.77 26.04
CA THR A 235 -21.97 -1.86 26.62
C THR A 235 -21.85 -2.01 28.13
N CYS A 236 -22.58 -1.20 28.89
CA CYS A 236 -22.57 -1.24 30.35
C CYS A 236 -23.86 -1.88 30.90
N PRO A 237 -23.76 -2.98 31.67
CA PRO A 237 -24.88 -3.50 32.43
C PRO A 237 -25.04 -2.76 33.77
N GLU A 238 -26.20 -2.12 33.98
CA GLU A 238 -27.07 -2.22 35.18
C GLU A 238 -27.86 -0.93 35.51
N GLY A 239 -29.15 -1.14 35.83
CA GLY A 239 -29.91 -0.33 36.78
C GLY A 239 -31.06 0.52 36.22
N LYS A 240 -30.89 1.19 35.06
CA LYS A 240 -31.90 2.11 34.50
C LYS A 240 -31.94 2.18 32.95
N GLY A 241 -31.54 1.09 32.30
CA GLY A 241 -31.37 1.00 30.84
C GLY A 241 -29.95 0.53 30.52
N GLU A 242 -29.84 -0.40 29.58
CA GLU A 242 -28.53 -0.74 29.00
C GLU A 242 -28.01 0.55 28.33
N ASN A 243 -26.79 1.00 28.63
CA ASN A 243 -26.18 2.14 27.96
C ASN A 243 -24.91 1.68 27.24
N TYR A 244 -24.48 2.40 26.22
CA TYR A 244 -23.20 2.15 25.55
C TYR A 244 -22.34 3.41 25.53
N THR A 245 -21.03 3.23 25.52
CA THR A 245 -20.04 4.31 25.39
C THR A 245 -19.04 3.99 24.29
N LEU A 246 -18.92 4.91 23.33
CA LEU A 246 -17.75 5.06 22.46
C LEU A 246 -16.74 5.96 23.17
N TYR A 247 -15.49 5.51 23.25
CA TYR A 247 -14.39 6.35 23.70
C TYR A 247 -13.18 6.20 22.77
N CYS A 248 -12.70 7.31 22.23
CA CYS A 248 -11.53 7.35 21.35
C CYS A 248 -10.48 8.34 21.84
N LEU A 249 -9.24 8.05 21.46
CA LEU A 249 -8.10 8.94 21.59
C LEU A 249 -7.53 9.27 20.22
N THR A 250 -7.00 10.48 20.08
CA THR A 250 -6.19 10.88 18.92
C THR A 250 -4.74 11.11 19.34
N ASN A 251 -3.83 11.23 18.38
CA ASN A 251 -2.45 11.64 18.65
C ASN A 251 -2.27 13.16 18.88
N GLN A 252 -3.34 13.95 18.87
CA GLN A 252 -3.31 15.40 19.07
C GLN A 252 -3.73 15.78 20.49
N LYS A 253 -3.42 17.00 20.92
CA LYS A 253 -4.01 17.62 22.12
C LYS A 253 -5.48 18.00 21.86
N PRO A 254 -6.35 18.08 22.89
CA PRO A 254 -7.71 18.57 22.74
C PRO A 254 -7.72 19.93 22.03
N VAL A 255 -8.60 20.08 21.04
CA VAL A 255 -8.78 21.35 20.33
C VAL A 255 -9.24 22.45 21.31
N ALA A 256 -8.57 23.60 21.27
CA ALA A 256 -8.91 24.77 22.08
C ALA A 256 -9.59 25.86 21.23
N VAL A 257 -10.34 26.76 21.87
CA VAL A 257 -10.97 27.90 21.17
C VAL A 257 -9.90 28.74 20.49
N GLY A 258 -10.08 28.98 19.19
CA GLY A 258 -9.11 29.69 18.36
C GLY A 258 -8.11 28.78 17.64
N ASP A 259 -8.00 27.49 18.00
CA ASP A 259 -7.15 26.55 17.28
C ASP A 259 -7.61 26.40 15.83
N VAL A 260 -6.64 26.30 14.92
CA VAL A 260 -6.92 25.95 13.52
C VAL A 260 -7.31 24.47 13.44
N ILE A 261 -8.47 24.21 12.84
CA ILE A 261 -8.91 22.86 12.48
C ILE A 261 -8.27 22.47 11.16
N TYR A 262 -8.38 23.31 10.14
CA TYR A 262 -7.66 23.19 8.88
C TYR A 262 -7.52 24.55 8.19
N GLU A 263 -6.50 24.67 7.35
CA GLU A 263 -6.32 25.79 6.43
C GLU A 263 -7.26 25.64 5.23
N VAL A 264 -7.82 26.73 4.72
CA VAL A 264 -8.68 26.74 3.54
C VAL A 264 -7.82 26.69 2.27
N GLY A 265 -8.19 25.82 1.33
CA GLY A 265 -7.42 25.55 0.13
C GLY A 265 -8.23 25.50 -1.14
N THR A 266 -7.56 25.20 -2.25
CA THR A 266 -8.21 25.00 -3.56
C THR A 266 -8.90 23.63 -3.67
N GLY A 267 -8.88 22.83 -2.60
CA GLY A 267 -9.53 21.54 -2.50
C GLY A 267 -8.56 20.37 -2.53
N VAL A 268 -8.98 19.25 -3.12
CA VAL A 268 -8.29 17.95 -3.19
C VAL A 268 -6.78 18.10 -3.37
N CYS A 269 -6.01 17.50 -2.45
CA CYS A 269 -4.56 17.44 -2.54
C CYS A 269 -3.83 18.80 -2.65
N SER A 270 -4.45 19.87 -2.16
CA SER A 270 -3.78 21.16 -2.04
C SER A 270 -2.94 21.20 -0.76
N GLY A 271 -1.63 21.46 -0.88
CA GLY A 271 -0.76 21.75 0.24
C GLY A 271 -0.56 20.62 1.27
N CYS A 272 -0.30 19.40 0.80
CA CYS A 272 0.04 18.29 1.70
C CYS A 272 1.28 18.60 2.55
N PRO A 273 1.25 18.33 3.88
CA PRO A 273 2.38 18.53 4.76
C PRO A 273 3.64 17.77 4.29
N GLN A 274 4.82 18.24 4.69
CA GLN A 274 6.07 17.55 4.43
C GLN A 274 6.03 16.12 5.01
N GLY A 275 6.54 15.13 4.24
CA GLY A 275 6.45 13.72 4.61
C GLY A 275 5.09 13.08 4.32
N THR A 276 4.24 13.73 3.54
CA THR A 276 2.98 13.17 3.04
C THR A 276 2.86 13.34 1.52
N PHE A 277 2.11 12.47 0.86
CA PHE A 277 1.75 12.55 -0.55
C PHE A 277 0.23 12.56 -0.72
N CYS A 278 -0.22 13.05 -1.87
CA CYS A 278 -1.62 12.99 -2.27
C CYS A 278 -2.01 11.54 -2.63
N GLU A 279 -2.83 10.89 -1.81
CA GLU A 279 -3.43 9.62 -2.18
C GLU A 279 -4.68 9.88 -3.03
N VAL A 280 -4.56 9.66 -4.34
CA VAL A 280 -5.56 10.06 -5.35
C VAL A 280 -6.96 9.52 -5.05
N ASP A 281 -7.07 8.28 -4.56
CA ASP A 281 -8.37 7.62 -4.29
C ASP A 281 -9.12 8.27 -3.12
N SER A 282 -8.43 8.53 -2.01
CA SER A 282 -9.04 9.17 -0.83
C SER A 282 -9.07 10.69 -0.92
N LYS A 283 -8.22 11.29 -1.77
CA LYS A 283 -8.03 12.74 -1.93
C LYS A 283 -7.37 13.41 -0.71
N LEU A 284 -6.82 12.60 0.20
CA LEU A 284 -6.20 13.02 1.45
C LEU A 284 -4.66 12.96 1.34
N CYS A 285 -3.99 13.69 2.23
CA CYS A 285 -2.56 13.64 2.39
C CYS A 285 -2.20 12.40 3.24
N ALA A 286 -1.79 11.33 2.59
CA ALA A 286 -1.31 10.12 3.25
C ALA A 286 0.19 10.28 3.54
N PRO A 287 0.72 9.76 4.67
CA PRO A 287 2.17 9.75 4.89
C PRO A 287 2.89 9.16 3.67
N THR A 288 4.07 9.69 3.31
CA THR A 288 4.98 9.04 2.35
C THR A 288 5.18 7.59 2.80
N LEU A 289 5.48 6.68 1.88
CA LEU A 289 5.65 5.24 2.15
C LEU A 289 6.85 4.92 3.07
N ASP A 290 7.22 5.84 3.96
CA ASP A 290 8.09 5.67 5.10
C ASP A 290 7.19 5.29 6.30
N ALA A 291 7.26 4.03 6.72
CA ALA A 291 6.50 3.55 7.86
C ALA A 291 6.82 4.36 9.13
N PRO A 292 5.82 4.90 9.86
CA PRO A 292 6.03 5.41 11.21
C PRO A 292 6.51 4.29 12.16
N PRO A 293 7.32 4.58 13.18
CA PRO A 293 7.80 3.57 14.11
C PRO A 293 6.63 2.97 14.91
N GLY A 294 6.33 1.69 14.67
CA GLY A 294 5.46 0.90 15.54
C GLY A 294 4.07 0.54 14.99
N GLU A 295 3.75 0.84 13.73
CA GLU A 295 2.48 0.39 13.14
C GLU A 295 2.63 -0.14 11.71
N THR A 296 2.13 -1.36 11.50
CA THR A 296 2.15 -2.10 10.24
C THR A 296 1.06 -1.62 9.30
N ILE A 297 1.39 -0.69 8.39
CA ILE A 297 0.47 -0.21 7.36
C ILE A 297 0.61 -1.09 6.10
N PHE A 298 -0.43 -1.90 5.85
CA PHE A 298 -0.71 -2.72 4.67
C PHE A 298 0.42 -3.66 4.20
N LYS A 299 0.27 -4.91 4.60
CA LYS A 299 0.81 -6.14 3.99
C LYS A 299 0.29 -6.21 2.54
N ASP A 300 0.74 -5.34 1.65
CA ASP A 300 0.64 -5.47 0.18
C ASP A 300 1.83 -4.70 -0.45
N PHE A 301 3.01 -5.32 -0.56
CA PHE A 301 3.96 -5.09 -1.64
C PHE A 301 3.11 -5.10 -2.90
N LYS A 302 2.80 -3.91 -3.44
CA LYS A 302 2.01 -3.73 -4.66
C LYS A 302 2.79 -4.19 -5.90
N CYS A 303 3.56 -5.27 -5.76
CA CYS A 303 4.23 -5.97 -6.82
C CYS A 303 3.20 -6.74 -7.62
N ARG A 304 3.44 -6.84 -8.93
CA ARG A 304 2.46 -7.36 -9.88
C ARG A 304 2.23 -8.85 -9.74
N ASN A 305 3.25 -9.57 -9.28
CA ASN A 305 3.25 -11.01 -9.32
C ASN A 305 2.32 -11.57 -8.25
N SER A 306 1.07 -11.83 -8.65
CA SER A 306 0.06 -12.45 -7.77
C SER A 306 0.39 -13.89 -7.38
N LEU A 307 1.38 -14.53 -8.02
CA LEU A 307 1.84 -15.87 -7.65
C LEU A 307 2.75 -15.84 -6.43
N ILE A 308 3.34 -14.68 -6.12
CA ILE A 308 4.12 -14.46 -4.92
C ILE A 308 3.21 -13.83 -3.87
N ALA A 309 2.98 -14.60 -2.80
CA ALA A 309 2.19 -14.13 -1.68
C ALA A 309 2.89 -12.97 -0.99
N GLU A 310 2.10 -12.01 -0.53
CA GLU A 310 2.59 -10.90 0.23
C GLU A 310 3.41 -11.31 1.47
N GLU A 311 2.83 -12.22 2.25
CA GLU A 311 3.45 -12.75 3.45
C GLU A 311 4.82 -13.36 3.15
N TRP A 312 4.96 -13.99 1.99
CA TRP A 312 6.24 -14.54 1.56
C TRP A 312 7.28 -13.43 1.39
N ARG A 313 6.93 -12.33 0.71
CA ARG A 313 7.83 -11.19 0.55
C ARG A 313 8.19 -10.55 1.89
N THR A 314 7.22 -10.47 2.82
CA THR A 314 7.46 -9.92 4.16
C THR A 314 8.50 -10.74 4.88
N ASN A 315 8.30 -12.07 4.92
CA ASN A 315 9.23 -12.96 5.61
C ASN A 315 10.60 -12.98 4.94
N MET A 316 10.65 -12.91 3.60
CA MET A 316 11.91 -12.90 2.87
C MET A 316 12.69 -11.59 3.08
N LEU A 317 12.00 -10.45 3.16
CA LEU A 317 12.62 -9.19 3.52
C LEU A 317 13.10 -9.20 4.98
N GLU A 318 12.28 -9.73 5.88
CA GLU A 318 12.56 -9.79 7.32
C GLU A 318 13.80 -10.64 7.61
N VAL A 319 13.90 -11.86 7.05
CA VAL A 319 15.06 -12.74 7.28
C VAL A 319 16.37 -12.08 6.82
N HIS A 320 16.35 -11.31 5.72
CA HIS A 320 17.53 -10.56 5.28
C HIS A 320 17.88 -9.42 6.23
N ASN A 321 16.89 -8.62 6.63
CA ASN A 321 17.11 -7.47 7.49
C ASN A 321 17.48 -7.89 8.92
N GLU A 322 16.95 -8.99 9.45
CA GLU A 322 17.38 -9.55 10.74
C GLU A 322 18.83 -10.00 10.72
N ASN A 323 19.25 -10.69 9.66
CA ASN A 323 20.63 -11.10 9.44
C ASN A 323 21.57 -9.89 9.38
N ARG A 324 21.23 -8.88 8.57
CA ARG A 324 21.97 -7.62 8.47
C ARG A 324 22.02 -6.89 9.81
N ARG A 325 20.93 -6.88 10.56
CA ARG A 325 20.82 -6.24 11.89
C ARG A 325 21.70 -6.93 12.92
N ARG A 326 21.73 -8.26 12.93
CA ARG A 326 22.62 -9.08 13.77
C ARG A 326 24.09 -8.78 13.47
N LEU A 327 24.46 -8.70 12.20
CA LEU A 327 25.80 -8.30 11.78
C LEU A 327 26.12 -6.84 12.17
N ALA A 328 25.18 -5.92 11.94
CA ALA A 328 25.36 -4.51 12.23
C ALA A 328 25.58 -4.23 13.72
N LYS A 329 24.95 -5.01 14.60
CA LYS A 329 25.16 -4.94 16.06
C LYS A 329 26.41 -5.67 16.55
N GLY A 330 27.12 -6.39 15.68
CA GLY A 330 28.30 -7.17 16.05
C GLY A 330 27.98 -8.44 16.84
N SER A 331 26.76 -8.98 16.70
CA SER A 331 26.33 -10.24 17.34
C SER A 331 26.30 -11.43 16.37
N GLN A 332 26.69 -11.23 15.12
CA GLN A 332 26.86 -12.31 14.14
C GLN A 332 28.13 -13.09 14.44
N LYS A 333 28.02 -14.42 14.60
CA LYS A 333 29.20 -15.31 14.64
C LYS A 333 29.81 -15.43 13.25
N GLY A 334 31.13 -15.49 13.21
CA GLY A 334 31.92 -15.75 12.02
C GLY A 334 32.87 -16.93 12.21
N GLU A 335 34.04 -16.85 11.59
CA GLU A 335 35.06 -17.90 11.62
C GLU A 335 35.45 -18.30 13.05
N GLY A 336 35.49 -19.61 13.30
CA GLY A 336 35.83 -20.17 14.61
C GLY A 336 34.81 -19.82 15.72
N GLY A 337 33.62 -19.34 15.37
CA GLY A 337 32.59 -18.91 16.33
C GLY A 337 32.85 -17.54 16.96
N ALA A 338 33.89 -16.83 16.55
CA ALA A 338 34.17 -15.46 16.99
C ALA A 338 33.11 -14.48 16.46
N LEU A 339 32.79 -13.43 17.21
CA LEU A 339 31.84 -12.42 16.73
C LEU A 339 32.48 -11.54 15.65
N LEU A 340 31.77 -11.36 14.54
CA LEU A 340 32.12 -10.39 13.51
C LEU A 340 32.07 -8.96 14.08
N PRO A 341 32.96 -8.07 13.61
CA PRO A 341 32.96 -6.70 14.09
C PRO A 341 31.65 -5.99 13.71
N THR A 342 31.21 -5.06 14.57
CA THR A 342 30.08 -4.17 14.31
C THR A 342 30.20 -3.52 12.94
N ALA A 343 29.10 -3.55 12.16
CA ALA A 343 29.02 -2.83 10.89
C ALA A 343 28.43 -1.44 11.10
N LYS A 344 29.19 -0.42 10.67
CA LYS A 344 28.70 0.96 10.56
C LYS A 344 27.89 1.11 9.27
N ASN A 345 26.83 1.88 9.37
CA ASN A 345 26.05 2.36 8.23
C ASN A 345 25.48 1.22 7.37
N MET A 346 25.06 0.12 7.97
CA MET A 346 24.42 -1.00 7.27
C MET A 346 23.02 -0.56 6.83
N ASN A 347 22.76 -0.46 5.53
CA ASN A 347 21.44 -0.08 5.04
C ASN A 347 20.40 -1.15 5.35
N GLU A 348 19.18 -0.74 5.71
CA GLU A 348 18.01 -1.60 5.66
C GLU A 348 17.65 -1.87 4.20
N LEU A 349 17.29 -3.12 3.89
CA LEU A 349 16.80 -3.47 2.57
C LEU A 349 15.34 -3.07 2.47
N ILE A 350 14.98 -2.53 1.31
CA ILE A 350 13.63 -2.17 0.90
C ILE A 350 13.27 -3.07 -0.29
N TRP A 351 12.04 -3.57 -0.29
CA TRP A 351 11.56 -4.41 -1.39
C TRP A 351 11.33 -3.58 -2.66
N ASP A 352 11.88 -4.03 -3.77
CA ASP A 352 11.73 -3.44 -5.10
C ASP A 352 11.02 -4.44 -6.01
N CYS A 353 9.78 -4.13 -6.38
CA CYS A 353 8.97 -4.96 -7.26
C CYS A 353 9.60 -5.18 -8.65
N SER A 354 10.44 -4.26 -9.12
CA SER A 354 11.14 -4.41 -10.40
C SER A 354 12.23 -5.47 -10.32
N LEU A 355 12.89 -5.56 -9.16
CA LEU A 355 13.85 -6.64 -8.88
C LEU A 355 13.13 -7.97 -8.68
N GLU A 356 11.94 -7.99 -8.07
CA GLU A 356 11.11 -9.19 -7.96
C GLU A 356 10.68 -9.72 -9.33
N ASP A 357 10.18 -8.85 -10.21
CA ASP A 357 9.79 -9.24 -11.57
C ASP A 357 10.98 -9.87 -12.32
N ALA A 358 12.15 -9.23 -12.24
CA ALA A 358 13.38 -9.73 -12.84
C ALA A 358 13.90 -11.02 -12.17
N ALA A 359 13.66 -11.21 -10.88
CA ALA A 359 13.98 -12.44 -10.15
C ALA A 359 13.01 -13.57 -10.53
N TYR A 360 11.74 -13.27 -10.78
CA TYR A 360 10.73 -14.23 -11.22
C TYR A 360 11.08 -14.80 -12.60
N GLU A 361 11.42 -13.93 -13.56
CA GLU A 361 11.86 -14.37 -14.90
C GLU A 361 13.05 -15.32 -14.82
N ARG A 362 14.05 -14.99 -13.98
CA ARG A 362 15.24 -15.83 -13.75
C ARG A 362 14.93 -17.13 -13.02
N ALA A 363 14.06 -17.10 -12.02
CA ALA A 363 13.65 -18.32 -11.31
C ALA A 363 12.93 -19.29 -12.25
N ALA A 364 12.13 -18.76 -13.19
CA ALA A 364 11.42 -19.56 -14.19
C ALA A 364 12.36 -20.28 -15.19
N GLU A 365 13.59 -19.81 -15.37
CA GLU A 365 14.61 -20.48 -16.20
C GLU A 365 15.11 -21.79 -15.58
N CYS A 366 14.89 -22.00 -14.26
CA CYS A 366 15.27 -23.22 -13.56
C CYS A 366 16.76 -23.60 -13.73
N THR A 367 17.65 -22.62 -13.62
CA THR A 367 19.11 -22.83 -13.70
C THR A 367 19.76 -22.83 -12.31
N GLU A 368 20.90 -23.50 -12.17
CA GLU A 368 21.69 -23.53 -10.92
C GLU A 368 22.43 -22.20 -10.68
N THR A 369 22.73 -21.47 -11.76
CA THR A 369 23.51 -20.22 -11.72
C THR A 369 22.72 -19.09 -12.34
N VAL A 370 22.53 -18.01 -11.60
CA VAL A 370 21.83 -16.81 -12.07
C VAL A 370 22.83 -15.70 -12.38
N THR A 371 22.66 -15.08 -13.56
CA THR A 371 23.43 -13.88 -13.93
C THR A 371 22.53 -12.62 -13.76
N PRO A 372 22.85 -11.73 -12.80
CA PRO A 372 22.15 -10.46 -12.67
C PRO A 372 22.59 -9.47 -13.77
N PRO A 373 21.81 -8.40 -14.03
CA PRO A 373 22.27 -7.29 -14.87
C PRO A 373 23.52 -6.61 -14.31
N ASP A 374 24.28 -5.93 -15.16
CA ASP A 374 25.49 -5.21 -14.75
C ASP A 374 25.22 -4.21 -13.60
N GLY A 375 26.03 -4.30 -12.55
CA GLY A 375 25.89 -3.46 -11.35
C GLY A 375 24.88 -3.96 -10.32
N TYR A 376 24.11 -5.01 -10.64
CA TYR A 376 23.19 -5.69 -9.73
C TYR A 376 23.82 -6.98 -9.20
N GLY A 377 23.38 -7.37 -8.00
CA GLY A 377 23.79 -8.61 -7.36
C GLY A 377 22.72 -9.68 -7.47
N ALA A 378 23.11 -10.94 -7.29
CA ALA A 378 22.20 -12.07 -7.18
C ALA A 378 22.61 -13.03 -6.06
N VAL A 379 21.61 -13.69 -5.48
CA VAL A 379 21.75 -14.92 -4.69
C VAL A 379 20.72 -15.90 -5.23
N SER A 380 21.11 -17.14 -5.52
CA SER A 380 20.20 -18.16 -6.02
C SER A 380 20.41 -19.50 -5.34
N SER A 381 19.35 -20.30 -5.24
CA SER A 381 19.41 -21.64 -4.67
C SER A 381 18.43 -22.59 -5.36
N MET A 382 18.91 -23.79 -5.68
CA MET A 382 18.09 -24.90 -6.15
C MET A 382 17.79 -25.86 -5.00
N ILE A 383 16.59 -25.74 -4.45
CA ILE A 383 16.18 -26.46 -3.25
C ILE A 383 15.53 -27.77 -3.70
N THR A 384 16.15 -28.90 -3.36
CA THR A 384 15.57 -30.23 -3.64
C THR A 384 14.39 -30.48 -2.72
N THR A 385 13.27 -30.95 -3.27
CA THR A 385 12.03 -31.11 -2.52
C THR A 385 11.59 -32.57 -2.47
N LYS A 386 10.90 -32.96 -1.39
CA LYS A 386 10.22 -34.28 -1.32
C LYS A 386 8.96 -34.24 -2.17
N ALA A 387 8.44 -35.39 -2.61
CA ALA A 387 7.13 -35.44 -3.29
C ALA A 387 6.04 -34.79 -2.41
N ASN A 388 5.33 -33.79 -2.96
CA ASN A 388 4.29 -32.95 -2.33
C ASN A 388 4.74 -31.90 -1.28
N PRO A 389 5.63 -30.95 -1.62
CA PRO A 389 5.98 -29.84 -0.73
C PRO A 389 4.98 -28.68 -0.90
N CYS A 390 4.02 -28.52 0.02
CA CYS A 390 3.03 -27.44 -0.05
C CYS A 390 3.54 -26.07 0.45
N ASN A 391 4.76 -25.97 0.99
CA ASN A 391 5.25 -24.76 1.65
C ASN A 391 6.57 -24.25 1.06
N ALA A 392 6.49 -23.47 -0.03
CA ALA A 392 7.65 -22.78 -0.61
C ALA A 392 8.25 -21.74 0.33
N THR A 393 7.44 -21.17 1.23
CA THR A 393 7.82 -20.10 2.16
C THR A 393 8.88 -20.56 3.14
N SER A 394 8.60 -21.59 3.95
CA SER A 394 9.55 -22.08 4.95
C SER A 394 10.83 -22.64 4.31
N MET A 395 10.72 -23.23 3.12
CA MET A 395 11.87 -23.74 2.37
C MET A 395 12.79 -22.63 1.87
N ALA A 396 12.22 -21.56 1.29
CA ALA A 396 12.98 -20.42 0.82
C ALA A 396 13.65 -19.67 1.98
N GLU A 397 12.93 -19.44 3.08
CA GLU A 397 13.48 -18.78 4.28
C GLU A 397 14.64 -19.59 4.84
N GLN A 398 14.48 -20.91 5.00
CA GLN A 398 15.54 -21.77 5.49
C GLN A 398 16.75 -21.76 4.57
N ALA A 399 16.55 -21.77 3.25
CA ALA A 399 17.66 -21.69 2.30
C ALA A 399 18.45 -20.38 2.44
N VAL A 400 17.76 -19.25 2.62
CA VAL A 400 18.41 -17.94 2.86
C VAL A 400 19.17 -17.93 4.19
N GLN A 401 18.59 -18.51 5.25
CA GLN A 401 19.27 -18.65 6.55
C GLN A 401 20.52 -19.53 6.44
N ASP A 402 20.43 -20.69 5.80
CA ASP A 402 21.54 -21.60 5.58
C ASP A 402 22.69 -20.96 4.80
N ILE A 403 22.37 -20.21 3.73
CA ILE A 403 23.35 -19.47 2.93
C ILE A 403 24.07 -18.44 3.81
N TRP A 404 23.32 -17.68 4.60
CA TRP A 404 23.88 -16.68 5.50
C TRP A 404 24.78 -17.30 6.58
N GLU A 405 24.33 -18.38 7.24
CA GLU A 405 25.07 -19.03 8.32
C GLU A 405 26.37 -19.65 7.82
N LYS A 406 26.30 -20.51 6.79
CA LYS A 406 27.48 -21.14 6.17
C LYS A 406 28.47 -20.12 5.63
N GLY A 407 27.96 -19.01 5.09
CA GLY A 407 28.78 -17.93 4.60
C GLY A 407 29.44 -17.12 5.71
N SER A 408 28.72 -16.89 6.81
CA SER A 408 29.25 -16.16 7.96
C SER A 408 30.41 -16.89 8.63
N GLU A 409 30.35 -18.23 8.72
CA GLU A 409 31.42 -19.08 9.27
C GLU A 409 32.76 -18.96 8.53
N LYS A 410 32.75 -18.46 7.30
CA LYS A 410 33.97 -18.21 6.51
C LYS A 410 34.56 -16.82 6.75
N GLN A 411 33.88 -15.94 7.49
CA GLN A 411 34.31 -14.57 7.70
C GLN A 411 35.07 -14.40 9.01
N ALA A 412 36.34 -14.00 8.93
CA ALA A 412 37.08 -13.51 10.08
C ALA A 412 36.71 -12.05 10.45
N ASN A 413 36.40 -11.22 9.44
CA ASN A 413 36.16 -9.79 9.59
C ASN A 413 35.36 -9.21 8.41
N ASN A 414 35.40 -7.88 8.23
CA ASN A 414 34.68 -7.17 7.17
C ASN A 414 35.29 -7.30 5.75
N THR A 415 36.40 -8.02 5.59
CA THR A 415 37.06 -8.24 4.29
C THR A 415 36.32 -9.30 3.51
N LYS A 416 36.07 -9.03 2.23
CA LYS A 416 35.45 -10.02 1.33
C LYS A 416 36.35 -11.27 1.25
N VAL A 417 35.77 -12.45 1.42
CA VAL A 417 36.45 -13.74 1.24
C VAL A 417 36.13 -14.28 -0.16
N ALA A 418 37.16 -14.79 -0.85
CA ALA A 418 37.01 -15.38 -2.17
C ALA A 418 36.14 -16.65 -2.10
N GLY A 419 35.20 -16.81 -3.04
CA GLY A 419 34.27 -17.95 -3.05
C GLY A 419 33.18 -17.90 -1.97
N ASN A 420 32.97 -16.74 -1.34
CA ASN A 420 31.90 -16.49 -0.38
C ASN A 420 30.93 -15.43 -0.90
N ASP A 421 30.57 -15.53 -2.18
CA ASP A 421 29.91 -14.45 -2.93
C ASP A 421 28.46 -14.23 -2.48
N ASP A 422 27.69 -15.28 -2.18
CA ASP A 422 26.31 -15.12 -1.71
C ASP A 422 26.24 -14.36 -0.37
N PHE A 423 27.09 -14.74 0.59
CA PHE A 423 27.20 -14.00 1.86
C PHE A 423 27.68 -12.57 1.63
N SER A 424 28.66 -12.40 0.72
CA SER A 424 29.15 -11.07 0.36
C SER A 424 28.03 -10.18 -0.16
N GLN A 425 27.16 -10.74 -0.99
CA GLN A 425 26.00 -10.05 -1.55
C GLN A 425 24.98 -9.67 -0.47
N MET A 426 24.58 -10.61 0.38
CA MET A 426 23.59 -10.37 1.45
C MET A 426 24.12 -9.38 2.50
N ALA A 427 25.42 -9.43 2.82
CA ALA A 427 26.05 -8.61 3.85
C ALA A 427 26.55 -7.24 3.36
N TYR A 428 26.44 -6.95 2.06
CA TYR A 428 27.00 -5.71 1.50
C TYR A 428 26.25 -4.47 2.00
N TYR A 429 26.98 -3.58 2.69
CA TYR A 429 26.35 -2.49 3.45
C TYR A 429 25.66 -1.43 2.60
N LYS A 430 26.10 -1.23 1.35
CA LYS A 430 25.52 -0.23 0.44
C LYS A 430 24.22 -0.67 -0.22
N THR A 431 23.97 -1.98 -0.28
CA THR A 431 22.73 -2.52 -0.85
C THR A 431 21.56 -2.05 0.00
N ASN A 432 20.55 -1.45 -0.63
CA ASN A 432 19.31 -1.03 0.02
C ASN A 432 18.05 -1.45 -0.74
N GLY A 433 18.18 -2.08 -1.92
CA GLY A 433 17.07 -2.64 -2.68
C GLY A 433 17.23 -4.14 -2.92
N ILE A 434 16.15 -4.88 -2.69
CA ILE A 434 16.07 -6.33 -2.92
C ILE A 434 14.74 -6.68 -3.57
N GLY A 435 14.73 -7.68 -4.44
CA GLY A 435 13.51 -8.37 -4.85
C GLY A 435 13.80 -9.84 -5.05
N CYS A 436 13.00 -10.71 -4.44
CA CYS A 436 13.16 -12.16 -4.58
C CYS A 436 11.93 -12.77 -5.22
N SER A 437 12.11 -13.92 -5.87
CA SER A 437 11.03 -14.75 -6.36
C SER A 437 11.44 -16.22 -6.38
N TYR A 438 10.47 -17.09 -6.65
CA TYR A 438 10.72 -18.51 -6.80
C TYR A 438 9.89 -19.11 -7.93
N SER A 439 10.35 -20.23 -8.47
CA SER A 439 9.61 -21.04 -9.43
C SER A 439 9.78 -22.53 -9.12
N TRP A 440 8.71 -23.29 -9.33
CA TRP A 440 8.75 -24.74 -9.23
C TRP A 440 9.33 -25.33 -10.52
N CYS A 441 10.37 -26.14 -10.35
CA CYS A 441 11.05 -26.91 -11.38
C CYS A 441 10.81 -28.40 -11.13
N ASP A 442 11.24 -29.28 -12.04
CA ASP A 442 11.04 -30.72 -11.89
C ASP A 442 11.71 -31.26 -10.60
N GLY A 443 10.91 -31.54 -9.58
CA GLY A 443 11.35 -31.99 -8.24
C GLY A 443 12.09 -30.95 -7.38
N LYS A 444 12.25 -29.70 -7.85
CA LYS A 444 13.06 -28.66 -7.19
C LYS A 444 12.32 -27.32 -7.11
N LEU A 445 12.71 -26.49 -6.16
CA LEU A 445 12.29 -25.09 -6.06
C LEU A 445 13.49 -24.20 -6.41
N SER A 446 13.40 -23.43 -7.49
CA SER A 446 14.39 -22.41 -7.84
C SER A 446 14.06 -21.13 -7.08
N LEU A 447 14.95 -20.69 -6.19
CA LEU A 447 14.85 -19.42 -5.46
C LEU A 447 15.88 -18.44 -6.03
N VAL A 448 15.45 -17.21 -6.32
CA VAL A 448 16.32 -16.14 -6.81
C VAL A 448 16.03 -14.84 -6.06
N CYS A 449 17.08 -14.19 -5.55
CA CYS A 449 17.05 -12.85 -5.00
C CYS A 449 17.98 -11.94 -5.79
N LEU A 450 17.47 -10.80 -6.26
CA LEU A 450 18.26 -9.76 -6.91
C LEU A 450 18.42 -8.55 -6.01
N TYR A 451 19.55 -7.86 -6.17
CA TYR A 451 19.94 -6.73 -5.34
C TYR A 451 20.39 -5.55 -6.18
N ASN A 452 20.05 -4.33 -5.78
CA ASN A 452 20.36 -3.11 -6.54
C ASN A 452 21.85 -2.68 -6.52
N LYS A 453 22.72 -3.48 -5.87
CA LYS A 453 24.18 -3.32 -5.85
C LYS A 453 24.83 -4.69 -5.90
N ASP A 454 25.88 -4.82 -6.70
CA ASP A 454 26.73 -6.00 -6.73
C ASP A 454 27.74 -6.02 -5.57
N GLY A 455 27.40 -6.72 -4.50
CA GLY A 455 28.27 -7.00 -3.36
C GLY A 455 29.27 -8.13 -3.61
N SER A 456 29.06 -8.91 -4.67
CA SER A 456 29.96 -9.98 -5.14
C SER A 456 31.04 -9.47 -6.11
N ALA A 457 30.97 -8.22 -6.57
CA ALA A 457 31.93 -7.65 -7.50
C ALA A 457 33.38 -7.81 -7.01
N LYS A 458 34.32 -8.07 -7.94
CA LYS A 458 35.77 -8.14 -7.64
C LYS A 458 36.33 -6.83 -7.06
N SER A 459 35.68 -5.71 -7.35
CA SER A 459 35.99 -4.38 -6.82
C SER A 459 35.65 -4.22 -5.34
N VAL A 460 34.71 -5.02 -4.81
CA VAL A 460 34.35 -5.02 -3.39
C VAL A 460 35.44 -5.70 -2.58
N LYS A 461 36.19 -4.91 -1.81
CA LYS A 461 37.21 -5.42 -0.87
C LYS A 461 36.69 -5.56 0.55
N LYS A 462 35.74 -4.71 0.94
CA LYS A 462 35.11 -4.70 2.27
C LYS A 462 33.60 -4.78 2.12
N LEU A 463 32.99 -5.72 2.84
CA LEU A 463 31.54 -5.95 2.84
C LEU A 463 30.79 -4.84 3.59
N PHE A 464 31.42 -4.30 4.62
CA PHE A 464 30.89 -3.22 5.44
C PHE A 464 32.00 -2.40 6.09
N ILE A 465 31.65 -1.24 6.63
CA ILE A 465 32.58 -0.38 7.36
C ILE A 465 32.69 -0.89 8.80
N LYS A 466 33.90 -1.22 9.25
CA LYS A 466 34.16 -1.69 10.62
C LYS A 466 33.90 -0.58 11.65
N GLY A 467 33.12 -0.89 12.68
CA GLY A 467 32.88 -0.04 13.86
C GLY A 467 33.25 -0.70 15.18
N GLY A 468 33.29 0.11 16.24
CA GLY A 468 33.30 -0.36 17.62
C GLY A 468 31.88 -0.53 18.18
N ALA A 469 31.77 -1.00 19.42
CA ALA A 469 30.49 -1.15 20.09
C ALA A 469 29.72 0.18 20.14
N GLY A 470 28.45 0.17 19.73
CA GLY A 470 27.60 1.37 19.65
C GLY A 470 27.82 2.23 18.40
N ASP A 471 28.70 1.85 17.49
CA ASP A 471 28.96 2.63 16.26
C ASP A 471 27.94 2.38 15.13
N THR A 472 27.07 1.38 15.26
CA THR A 472 26.19 0.85 14.20
C THR A 472 25.51 1.93 13.35
N CYS A 473 25.11 3.04 13.97
CA CYS A 473 24.30 4.09 13.35
C CYS A 473 24.89 5.51 13.42
N LYS A 474 26.19 5.66 13.63
CA LYS A 474 26.79 6.99 13.85
C LYS A 474 26.71 7.94 12.64
N ARG A 475 26.55 7.43 11.42
CA ARG A 475 26.65 8.22 10.17
C ARG A 475 25.73 7.67 9.07
N CYS A 476 24.48 7.35 9.38
CA CYS A 476 23.53 6.91 8.36
C CYS A 476 23.30 8.02 7.33
N GLU A 477 23.29 7.67 6.05
CA GLU A 477 22.85 8.58 5.00
C GLU A 477 21.31 8.65 4.94
N PRO A 478 20.72 9.69 4.34
CA PRO A 478 21.37 10.93 3.92
C PRO A 478 21.79 11.83 5.11
N ASN A 479 22.84 12.64 4.93
CA ASN A 479 23.27 13.71 5.84
C ASN A 479 23.96 13.28 7.14
N ASN A 480 24.49 12.06 7.22
CA ASN A 480 25.12 11.52 8.43
C ASN A 480 24.21 11.61 9.68
N ASN A 481 22.90 11.37 9.52
CA ASN A 481 21.91 11.52 10.58
C ASN A 481 21.64 10.21 11.32
N GLN A 482 21.78 10.21 12.64
CA GLN A 482 21.48 9.05 13.50
C GLN A 482 19.98 8.74 13.58
N ASP A 483 19.10 9.72 13.35
CA ASP A 483 17.65 9.50 13.34
C ASP A 483 17.19 8.63 12.17
N ASN A 484 18.00 8.55 11.10
CA ASN A 484 17.78 7.64 9.98
C ASN A 484 18.16 6.19 10.34
N CYS A 485 18.34 5.85 11.61
CA CYS A 485 18.62 4.49 12.04
C CYS A 485 17.43 3.89 12.77
N VAL A 486 16.91 2.80 12.21
CA VAL A 486 15.85 2.01 12.84
C VAL A 486 16.44 0.65 13.18
N ASN A 487 16.37 0.30 14.47
CA ASN A 487 16.80 -1.01 14.99
C ASN A 487 18.23 -1.45 14.64
N GLY A 488 19.13 -0.52 14.31
CA GLY A 488 20.52 -0.82 13.92
C GLY A 488 20.77 -0.88 12.41
N LEU A 489 19.81 -0.45 11.59
CA LEU A 489 19.94 -0.35 10.14
C LEU A 489 19.59 1.06 9.65
N CYS A 490 20.32 1.55 8.65
CA CYS A 490 20.12 2.86 8.06
C CYS A 490 18.97 2.87 7.06
N GLN A 491 18.07 3.83 7.21
CA GLN A 491 16.93 4.11 6.34
C GLN A 491 17.41 4.95 5.15
N VAL A 492 17.82 4.28 4.07
CA VAL A 492 18.22 4.96 2.83
C VAL A 492 17.18 4.67 1.77
N PRO A 493 16.45 5.69 1.26
CA PRO A 493 15.42 5.48 0.25
C PRO A 493 16.02 4.93 -1.04
N LEU A 494 15.23 4.14 -1.77
CA LEU A 494 15.61 3.69 -3.11
C LEU A 494 15.74 4.90 -4.04
N SER A 495 16.89 5.02 -4.70
CA SER A 495 17.03 5.94 -5.83
C SER A 495 16.44 5.27 -7.05
N TYR A 496 15.20 5.63 -7.38
CA TYR A 496 14.59 5.22 -8.64
C TYR A 496 15.31 5.91 -9.79
N VAL A 497 16.19 5.19 -10.46
CA VAL A 497 16.72 5.62 -11.75
C VAL A 497 15.58 5.48 -12.74
N HIS A 498 15.22 6.58 -13.39
CA HIS A 498 14.20 6.58 -14.44
C HIS A 498 14.69 5.74 -15.61
N SER A 499 14.28 4.47 -15.66
CA SER A 499 14.61 3.61 -16.80
C SER A 499 13.85 4.13 -18.03
N PRO A 500 14.55 4.39 -19.16
CA PRO A 500 13.88 4.76 -20.39
C PRO A 500 12.89 3.65 -20.77
N SER A 501 11.70 4.07 -21.18
CA SER A 501 10.63 3.16 -21.59
C SER A 501 11.07 2.38 -22.82
N THR A 502 11.12 1.05 -22.70
CA THR A 502 11.30 0.11 -23.81
C THR A 502 9.99 -0.10 -24.58
N ILE A 503 8.84 0.04 -23.90
CA ILE A 503 7.51 -0.09 -24.53
C ILE A 503 7.16 1.17 -25.35
N CYS A 504 7.56 2.35 -24.89
CA CYS A 504 7.25 3.65 -25.50
C CYS A 504 8.47 4.59 -25.45
N PRO A 505 9.52 4.34 -26.26
CA PRO A 505 10.77 5.09 -26.19
C PRO A 505 10.64 6.59 -26.43
N LYS A 506 9.65 7.01 -27.25
CA LYS A 506 9.41 8.40 -27.65
C LYS A 506 8.61 9.23 -26.63
N ASN A 507 7.94 8.61 -25.65
CA ASN A 507 7.05 9.26 -24.67
C ASN A 507 7.42 8.89 -23.22
N ALA A 508 8.73 8.78 -22.93
CA ALA A 508 9.25 8.21 -21.69
C ALA A 508 9.03 9.09 -20.43
N VAL A 509 8.51 10.32 -20.54
CA VAL A 509 8.68 11.32 -19.48
C VAL A 509 7.65 11.23 -18.34
N SER A 510 6.50 10.55 -18.50
CA SER A 510 5.45 10.55 -17.45
C SER A 510 4.89 9.19 -17.02
N VAL A 511 5.15 8.10 -17.75
CA VAL A 511 4.62 6.76 -17.43
C VAL A 511 5.74 5.74 -17.60
N THR A 512 5.99 4.93 -16.58
CA THR A 512 6.97 3.83 -16.62
C THR A 512 6.40 2.63 -17.37
N ASP A 513 7.25 1.78 -17.95
CA ASP A 513 6.80 0.47 -18.48
C ASP A 513 6.16 -0.38 -17.40
N ASN A 514 6.57 -0.11 -16.14
CA ASN A 514 5.95 -0.69 -14.98
C ASN A 514 4.43 -0.34 -14.95
N LEU A 515 4.13 0.96 -14.95
CA LEU A 515 2.76 1.44 -14.89
C LEU A 515 1.93 1.05 -16.14
N ARG A 516 2.54 1.01 -17.33
CA ARG A 516 1.85 0.58 -18.57
C ARG A 516 1.38 -0.87 -18.52
N THR A 517 2.23 -1.78 -18.07
CA THR A 517 1.87 -3.20 -18.03
C THR A 517 0.89 -3.48 -16.89
N ILE A 518 1.02 -2.81 -15.73
CA ILE A 518 0.00 -2.87 -14.65
C ILE A 518 -1.38 -2.49 -15.19
N ALA A 519 -1.45 -1.35 -15.89
CA ALA A 519 -2.70 -0.90 -16.47
C ALA A 519 -3.26 -1.93 -17.47
N LEU A 520 -2.41 -2.48 -18.35
CA LEU A 520 -2.82 -3.46 -19.33
C LEU A 520 -3.38 -4.74 -18.69
N ASP A 521 -2.66 -5.30 -17.72
CA ASP A 521 -2.99 -6.56 -17.06
C ASP A 521 -4.27 -6.43 -16.23
N MET A 522 -4.42 -5.32 -15.48
CA MET A 522 -5.66 -5.03 -14.76
C MET A 522 -6.86 -4.98 -15.70
N HIS A 523 -6.73 -4.28 -16.83
CA HIS A 523 -7.83 -4.19 -17.80
C HIS A 523 -8.15 -5.56 -18.38
N ASN A 524 -7.15 -6.35 -18.78
CA ASN A 524 -7.37 -7.69 -19.31
C ASN A 524 -7.97 -8.66 -18.28
N TYR A 525 -7.56 -8.57 -17.01
CA TYR A 525 -8.19 -9.33 -15.92
C TYR A 525 -9.69 -9.02 -15.81
N TYR A 526 -10.08 -7.74 -15.71
CA TYR A 526 -11.50 -7.38 -15.60
C TYR A 526 -12.28 -7.67 -16.88
N ARG A 527 -11.67 -7.50 -18.06
CA ARG A 527 -12.26 -7.89 -19.34
C ARG A 527 -12.54 -9.38 -19.39
N ARG A 528 -11.63 -10.22 -18.87
CA ARG A 528 -11.84 -11.67 -18.74
C ARG A 528 -12.97 -11.99 -17.76
N GLN A 529 -13.03 -11.32 -16.60
CA GLN A 529 -14.13 -11.50 -15.65
C GLN A 529 -15.49 -11.15 -16.26
N LEU A 530 -15.57 -10.06 -17.03
CA LEU A 530 -16.77 -9.68 -17.80
C LEU A 530 -17.08 -10.70 -18.90
N ALA A 531 -16.07 -11.14 -19.64
CA ALA A 531 -16.24 -12.11 -20.73
C ALA A 531 -16.81 -13.44 -20.25
N MET A 532 -16.36 -13.92 -19.08
CA MET A 532 -16.83 -15.18 -18.48
C MET A 532 -18.14 -15.03 -17.71
N GLY A 533 -18.64 -13.80 -17.51
CA GLY A 533 -19.84 -13.53 -16.72
C GLY A 533 -19.63 -13.67 -15.21
N TRP A 534 -18.42 -13.41 -14.71
CA TRP A 534 -18.04 -13.50 -13.29
C TRP A 534 -17.89 -12.12 -12.64
N ALA A 535 -18.00 -11.04 -13.42
CA ALA A 535 -18.03 -9.69 -12.89
C ALA A 535 -19.35 -9.45 -12.15
N LYS A 536 -19.29 -9.08 -10.86
CA LYS A 536 -20.49 -8.81 -10.05
C LYS A 536 -21.25 -7.59 -10.59
N ASP A 537 -22.56 -7.75 -10.73
CA ASP A 537 -23.49 -6.70 -11.14
C ASP A 537 -24.56 -6.50 -10.07
N LYS A 538 -24.90 -5.25 -9.77
CA LYS A 538 -25.82 -4.91 -8.66
C LYS A 538 -27.28 -5.26 -8.94
N GLN A 539 -27.67 -5.43 -10.20
CA GLN A 539 -29.06 -5.71 -10.61
C GLN A 539 -29.27 -7.17 -10.96
N ILE A 540 -28.26 -7.82 -11.56
CA ILE A 540 -28.38 -9.20 -12.06
C ILE A 540 -27.41 -10.19 -11.41
N THR A 541 -26.83 -9.82 -10.26
CA THR A 541 -25.81 -10.57 -9.48
C THR A 541 -24.47 -10.69 -10.20
N TYR A 542 -24.46 -11.11 -11.46
CA TYR A 542 -23.29 -11.17 -12.33
C TYR A 542 -23.60 -10.66 -13.74
N ALA A 543 -22.65 -9.94 -14.34
CA ALA A 543 -22.74 -9.49 -15.72
C ALA A 543 -22.92 -10.67 -16.68
N LYS A 544 -23.65 -10.46 -17.76
CA LYS A 544 -23.76 -11.48 -18.83
C LYS A 544 -22.41 -11.68 -19.51
N ALA A 545 -22.07 -12.93 -19.79
CA ALA A 545 -20.89 -13.29 -20.55
C ALA A 545 -20.86 -12.56 -21.91
N ALA A 546 -19.67 -12.10 -22.31
CA ALA A 546 -19.48 -11.40 -23.58
C ALA A 546 -19.22 -12.40 -24.70
N ALA A 547 -19.93 -12.24 -25.83
CA ALA A 547 -19.74 -13.10 -27.00
C ALA A 547 -18.37 -12.91 -27.68
N ALA A 548 -17.80 -11.71 -27.60
CA ALA A 548 -16.47 -11.39 -28.13
C ALA A 548 -15.85 -10.24 -27.33
N MET A 549 -14.90 -10.56 -26.44
CA MET A 549 -14.12 -9.58 -25.69
C MET A 549 -12.65 -9.65 -26.13
N PRO A 550 -12.16 -8.70 -26.94
CA PRO A 550 -10.78 -8.75 -27.41
C PRO A 550 -9.81 -8.48 -26.25
N GLU A 551 -8.66 -9.16 -26.27
CA GLU A 551 -7.55 -8.87 -25.36
C GLU A 551 -6.92 -7.53 -25.75
N LEU A 552 -6.63 -6.68 -24.76
CA LEU A 552 -5.85 -5.48 -24.98
C LEU A 552 -4.38 -5.86 -25.11
N VAL A 553 -3.68 -5.23 -26.04
CA VAL A 553 -2.25 -5.44 -26.27
C VAL A 553 -1.48 -4.14 -26.09
N LYS A 554 -0.16 -4.24 -25.86
CA LYS A 554 0.74 -3.08 -25.82
C LYS A 554 0.71 -2.39 -27.21
N CYS A 555 0.72 -1.06 -27.24
CA CYS A 555 0.75 -0.33 -28.51
C CYS A 555 2.03 -0.65 -29.29
N SER A 556 1.90 -1.26 -30.47
CA SER A 556 2.92 -1.23 -31.52
C SER A 556 2.78 0.09 -32.27
N PHE A 557 3.56 1.10 -31.92
CA PHE A 557 3.76 2.25 -32.80
C PHE A 557 5.00 1.94 -33.65
N GLU A 558 4.78 1.57 -34.92
CA GLU A 558 5.78 1.71 -35.98
C GLU A 558 6.13 3.20 -36.18
#